data_AF-A0A9E1RHE4-F1
#
_entry.id   AF-A0A9E1RHE4-F1
#
_cell.length_a   1.000
_cell.length_b   1.000
_cell.length_c   1.000
_cell.angle_alpha   90.00
_cell.angle_beta   90.00
_cell.angle_gamma   90.00
#
_symmetry.space_group_name_H-M   'P 1'
#
loop_
_entity.id
_entity.type
_entity.pdbx_description
1 polymer ?
#
loop_
_entity_poly.entity_id
_entity_poly.type
_entity_poly.pdbx_seq_one_letter_code
_entity_poly.pdbx_strand_id
1 'polypeptide(L)'
;MKNSENILDIKESVLKKSWVIRPQDENKILAIKSKYKIPDLIVRILMNRGVRSNDIEYYLNPTLKHSMPDPYVLIDMDKSCNRIKQAIVNNEKI
;
A
#
# COMPACT_ATOMS: atom_id res chain seq x y z
N MET A 1 -17.58 1.01 20.54
CA MET A 1 -17.27 1.56 19.20
C MET A 1 -17.33 3.07 19.33
N LYS A 2 -16.19 3.78 19.26
CA LYS A 2 -16.18 5.25 19.34
C LYS A 2 -16.77 5.81 18.04
N ASN A 3 -17.86 6.57 18.16
CA ASN A 3 -18.49 7.27 17.05
C ASN A 3 -17.46 8.19 16.40
N SER A 4 -17.20 7.96 15.12
CA SER A 4 -16.37 8.82 14.31
C SER A 4 -17.18 10.05 13.94
N GLU A 5 -16.79 11.23 14.42
CA GLU A 5 -17.49 12.49 14.14
C GLU A 5 -17.37 12.88 12.66
N ASN A 6 -18.45 13.43 12.10
CA ASN A 6 -18.46 13.94 10.73
C ASN A 6 -17.63 15.22 10.65
N ILE A 7 -16.64 15.25 9.76
CA ILE A 7 -15.64 16.34 9.70
C ILE A 7 -16.25 17.65 9.19
N LEU A 8 -17.21 17.57 8.28
CA LEU A 8 -17.69 18.72 7.50
C LEU A 8 -18.96 19.35 8.06
N ASP A 9 -19.36 19.00 9.30
CA ASP A 9 -20.66 19.37 9.91
C ASP A 9 -21.89 19.05 9.01
N ILE A 10 -21.68 18.18 8.03
CA ILE A 10 -22.68 17.68 7.10
C ILE A 10 -22.89 16.20 7.43
N LYS A 11 -24.14 15.82 7.70
CA LYS A 11 -24.47 14.43 8.07
C LYS A 11 -24.21 13.45 6.93
N GLU A 12 -24.66 13.77 5.72
CA GLU A 12 -24.52 12.93 4.54
C GLU A 12 -24.41 13.77 3.26
N SER A 13 -23.68 13.26 2.27
CA SER A 13 -23.62 13.82 0.91
C SER A 13 -24.85 13.47 0.09
N VAL A 14 -24.95 14.05 -1.12
CA VAL A 14 -26.00 13.71 -2.10
C VAL A 14 -26.11 12.20 -2.38
N LEU A 15 -24.99 11.46 -2.28
CA LEU A 15 -24.94 10.01 -2.48
C LEU A 15 -25.03 9.21 -1.16
N LYS A 16 -25.52 9.82 -0.08
CA LYS A 16 -25.61 9.22 1.27
C LYS A 16 -24.27 8.71 1.80
N LYS A 17 -23.19 9.46 1.57
CA LYS A 17 -21.84 9.18 2.07
C LYS A 17 -21.41 10.24 3.08
N SER A 18 -20.63 9.84 4.07
CA SER A 18 -20.15 10.75 5.13
C SER A 18 -18.63 10.81 5.14
N TRP A 19 -18.10 12.01 5.42
CA TRP A 19 -16.66 12.25 5.54
C TRP A 19 -16.23 12.08 6.99
N VAL A 20 -15.41 11.06 7.22
CA VAL A 20 -15.11 10.56 8.56
C VAL A 20 -13.61 10.38 8.74
N ILE A 21 -13.05 10.88 9.83
CA ILE A 21 -11.68 10.55 10.26
C ILE A 21 -11.72 9.20 10.96
N ARG A 22 -10.84 8.28 10.54
CA ARG A 22 -10.67 7.02 11.25
C ARG A 22 -10.00 7.28 12.60
N PRO A 23 -10.55 6.79 13.71
CA PRO A 23 -9.89 6.89 15.00
C PRO A 23 -8.57 6.11 14.96
N GLN A 24 -7.52 6.70 15.50
CA GLN A 24 -6.20 6.10 15.58
C GLN A 24 -5.67 6.15 17.02
N ASP A 25 -4.72 5.28 17.32
CA ASP A 25 -4.07 5.21 18.63
C ASP A 25 -2.92 6.23 18.69
N GLU A 26 -3.12 7.31 19.44
CA GLU A 26 -2.16 8.40 19.58
C GLU A 26 -0.81 7.92 20.16
N ASN A 27 -0.80 6.93 21.05
CA ASN A 27 0.44 6.38 21.59
C ASN A 27 1.25 5.66 20.51
N LYS A 28 0.58 4.92 19.62
CA LYS A 28 1.24 4.29 18.46
C LYS A 28 1.77 5.33 17.50
N ILE A 29 1.01 6.41 17.26
CA ILE A 29 1.44 7.48 16.37
C ILE A 29 2.72 8.14 16.90
N LEU A 30 2.75 8.49 18.18
CA LEU A 30 3.92 9.06 18.86
C LEU A 30 5.14 8.14 18.79
N ALA A 31 4.95 6.85 19.05
CA ALA A 31 6.02 5.86 19.00
C ALA A 31 6.62 5.74 17.58
N ILE A 32 5.77 5.66 16.55
CA ILE A 32 6.20 5.58 15.15
C ILE A 32 6.90 6.87 14.72
N LYS A 33 6.29 8.03 15.03
CA LYS A 33 6.85 9.36 14.76
C LYS A 33 8.26 9.49 15.32
N SER A 34 8.45 9.10 16.58
CA SER A 34 9.77 9.17 17.25
C SER A 34 10.77 8.18 16.64
N LYS A 35 10.34 6.96 16.30
CA LYS A 35 11.21 5.92 15.75
C LYS A 35 11.70 6.26 14.34
N TYR A 36 10.80 6.66 13.45
CA TYR A 36 11.09 6.89 12.03
C TYR A 36 11.38 8.36 11.69
N LYS A 37 11.25 9.27 12.67
CA LYS A 37 11.48 10.73 12.51
C LYS A 37 10.66 11.35 11.35
N ILE A 38 9.42 10.90 11.18
CA ILE A 38 8.50 11.38 10.14
C ILE A 38 7.36 12.21 10.73
N PRO A 39 6.71 13.11 9.97
CA PRO A 39 5.59 13.91 10.47
C PRO A 39 4.38 13.08 10.90
N ASP A 40 3.64 13.57 11.89
CA ASP A 40 2.42 12.95 12.43
C ASP A 40 1.38 12.59 11.35
N LEU A 41 1.14 13.53 10.43
CA LEU A 41 0.24 13.34 9.29
C LEU A 41 0.64 12.13 8.44
N ILE A 42 1.94 11.94 8.19
CA ILE A 42 2.45 10.80 7.41
C ILE A 42 2.19 9.50 8.17
N VAL A 43 2.43 9.46 9.48
CA VAL A 43 2.14 8.28 10.31
C VAL A 43 0.65 7.91 10.23
N ARG A 44 -0.26 8.89 10.36
CA ARG A 44 -1.70 8.66 10.25
C ARG A 44 -2.10 8.10 8.88
N ILE A 45 -1.51 8.63 7.81
CA ILE A 45 -1.74 8.14 6.44
C ILE A 45 -1.25 6.68 6.30
N LEU A 46 -0.05 6.36 6.79
CA LEU A 46 0.51 5.01 6.75
C LEU A 46 -0.38 4.01 7.51
N MET A 47 -0.80 4.37 8.71
CA MET A 47 -1.72 3.53 9.51
C MET A 47 -3.07 3.33 8.83
N ASN A 48 -3.63 4.39 8.22
CA ASN A 48 -4.88 4.30 7.45
C ASN A 48 -4.76 3.37 6.22
N ARG A 49 -3.57 3.29 5.61
CA ARG A 49 -3.26 2.36 4.51
C ARG A 49 -2.99 0.94 4.98
N GLY A 50 -2.99 0.67 6.28
CA GLY A 50 -2.73 -0.65 6.85
C GLY A 50 -1.25 -1.03 6.88
N VAL A 51 -0.34 -0.06 6.72
CA VAL A 51 1.10 -0.29 6.85
C VAL A 51 1.43 -0.59 8.31
N ARG A 52 2.03 -1.76 8.57
CA ARG A 52 2.44 -2.14 9.93
C ARG A 52 3.68 -1.35 10.32
N SER A 53 3.86 -1.10 11.61
CA SER A 53 4.99 -0.31 12.11
C SER A 53 6.35 -0.84 11.65
N ASN A 54 6.50 -2.15 11.49
CA ASN A 54 7.76 -2.77 11.04
C ASN A 54 8.01 -2.61 9.52
N ASP A 55 6.95 -2.38 8.74
CA ASP A 55 7.01 -2.29 7.28
C ASP A 55 7.18 -0.85 6.78
N ILE A 56 7.17 0.14 7.70
CA ILE A 56 7.21 1.57 7.36
C ILE A 56 8.44 1.92 6.53
N GLU A 57 9.61 1.40 6.89
CA GLU A 57 10.86 1.68 6.15
C GLU A 57 10.77 1.17 4.71
N TYR A 58 10.33 -0.09 4.54
CA TYR A 58 10.15 -0.70 3.22
C TYR A 58 9.07 0.01 2.39
N TYR A 59 8.04 0.54 3.04
CA TYR A 59 6.96 1.25 2.38
C TYR A 59 7.38 2.65 1.91
N LEU A 60 8.17 3.37 2.71
CA LEU A 60 8.65 4.71 2.36
C LEU A 60 9.81 4.67 1.36
N ASN A 61 10.65 3.64 1.43
CA ASN A 61 11.82 3.45 0.58
C ASN A 61 11.74 2.11 -0.18
N PRO A 62 10.71 1.90 -1.04
CA PRO A 62 10.56 0.65 -1.75
C PRO A 62 11.69 0.46 -2.74
N THR A 63 12.25 -0.76 -2.79
CA THR A 63 13.21 -1.16 -3.82
C THR A 63 12.63 -2.33 -4.59
N LEU A 64 12.92 -2.40 -5.89
CA LEU A 64 12.44 -3.51 -6.72
C LEU A 64 12.88 -4.85 -6.12
N LYS A 65 14.12 -4.95 -5.65
CA LYS A 65 14.65 -6.17 -5.03
C LYS A 65 13.84 -6.66 -3.81
N HIS A 66 13.28 -5.75 -3.01
CA HIS A 66 12.52 -6.11 -1.82
C HIS A 66 11.02 -6.27 -2.08
N SER A 67 10.52 -5.72 -3.18
CA SER A 67 9.09 -5.74 -3.53
C SER A 67 8.74 -6.74 -4.63
N MET A 68 9.73 -7.32 -5.33
CA MET A 68 9.50 -8.26 -6.41
C MET A 68 9.04 -9.63 -5.86
N PRO A 69 7.82 -10.09 -6.18
CA PRO A 69 7.42 -11.46 -5.88
C PRO A 69 8.15 -12.45 -6.81
N ASP A 70 8.03 -13.74 -6.51
CA ASP A 70 8.41 -14.79 -7.44
C ASP A 70 7.63 -14.59 -8.77
N PRO A 71 8.30 -14.41 -9.92
CA PRO A 71 7.62 -14.20 -11.20
C PRO A 71 6.71 -15.37 -11.59
N TYR A 72 6.97 -16.60 -11.10
CA TYR A 72 6.12 -17.77 -11.39
C TYR A 72 4.73 -17.71 -10.73
N VAL A 73 4.47 -16.72 -9.88
CA VAL A 73 3.11 -16.41 -9.38
C VAL A 73 2.22 -15.85 -10.50
N LEU A 74 2.81 -15.26 -11.55
CA LEU A 74 2.06 -14.76 -12.69
C LEU A 74 1.57 -15.93 -13.55
N ILE A 75 0.28 -15.86 -13.92
CA ILE A 75 -0.39 -16.88 -14.74
C ILE A 75 0.41 -17.09 -16.03
N ASP A 76 0.73 -18.35 -16.31
CA ASP A 76 1.47 -18.80 -17.49
C ASP A 76 2.86 -18.16 -17.66
N MET A 77 3.51 -17.70 -16.58
CA MET A 77 4.87 -17.14 -16.64
C MET A 77 5.86 -18.09 -17.32
N ASP A 78 5.88 -19.36 -16.90
CA ASP A 78 6.80 -20.37 -17.46
C ASP A 78 6.55 -20.60 -18.97
N LYS A 79 5.28 -20.78 -19.36
CA LYS A 79 4.90 -20.96 -20.76
C LYS A 79 5.27 -19.75 -21.61
N SER A 80 5.07 -18.55 -21.08
CA SER A 80 5.37 -17.29 -21.75
C SER A 80 6.87 -17.14 -21.99
N CYS A 81 7.68 -17.40 -20.96
CA CYS A 81 9.15 -17.41 -21.10
C CYS A 81 9.61 -18.42 -22.15
N ASN A 82 9.08 -19.65 -22.12
CA ASN A 82 9.41 -20.68 -23.10
C ASN A 82 8.99 -20.31 -24.53
N ARG A 83 7.81 -19.70 -24.70
CA ARG A 83 7.31 -19.24 -26.01
C ARG A 83 8.18 -18.14 -26.61
N ILE A 84 8.59 -17.16 -25.79
CA ILE A 84 9.48 -16.06 -26.22
C ILE A 84 10.86 -16.62 -26.57
N LYS A 85 11.41 -17.51 -25.72
CA LYS A 85 12.67 -18.20 -26.00
C LYS A 85 12.63 -18.92 -27.35
N GLN A 86 11.54 -19.65 -27.64
CA GLN A 86 11.36 -20.36 -28.89
C GLN A 86 11.30 -19.40 -30.09
N ALA A 87 10.57 -18.28 -29.98
CA ALA A 87 10.52 -17.26 -31.03
C ALA A 87 11.91 -16.70 -31.37
N ILE A 88 12.72 -16.42 -30.35
CA ILE A 88 14.09 -15.92 -30.53
C ILE A 88 14.96 -16.96 -31.24
N VAL A 89 14.93 -18.22 -30.79
CA VAL A 89 15.71 -19.32 -31.40
C VAL A 89 15.31 -19.56 -32.86
N ASN A 90 14.01 -19.45 -33.16
CA ASN A 90 13.46 -19.67 -34.50
C ASN A 90 13.52 -18.42 -35.40
N ASN A 91 14.02 -17.29 -34.90
CA ASN A 91 13.99 -16.00 -35.58
C ASN A 91 12.58 -15.61 -36.08
N GLU A 92 11.57 -15.93 -35.28
CA GLU A 92 10.19 -15.50 -35.51
C GLU A 92 10.08 -13.99 -35.31
N LYS A 93 9.10 -13.36 -35.96
CA LYS A 93 8.78 -11.95 -35.70
C LYS A 93 8.12 -11.83 -34.31
N ILE A 94 8.67 -10.95 -33.47
CA ILE A 94 8.22 -10.68 -32.09
C ILE A 94 7.63 -9.28 -32.02
#